data_AF-A0A497G3Q4-F1
#
_entry.id   AF-A0A497G3Q4-F1
#
_cell.length_a   1.000
_cell.length_b   1.000
_cell.length_c   1.000
_cell.angle_alpha   90.00
_cell.angle_beta   90.00
_cell.angle_gamma   90.00
#
_symmetry.space_group_name_H-M   'P 1'
#
loop_
_entity.id
_entity.type
_entity.pdbx_description
1 polymer ?
#
loop_
_entity_poly.entity_id
_entity_poly.type
_entity_poly.pdbx_seq_one_letter_code
_entity_poly.pdbx_strand_id
1 'polypeptide(L)' 'MKIYISADMEGIAGVVAKDHVSSTGRDYEKMRKYMTCEVSA' A
#
# COMPACT_ATOMS: atom_id res chain seq x y z
N MET A 1 18.40 3.04 -18.36
CA MET A 1 17.28 3.98 -18.19
C MET A 1 16.91 3.98 -16.72
N LYS A 2 16.74 5.15 -16.07
CA LYS A 2 16.33 5.21 -14.66
C LYS A 2 14.85 5.61 -14.62
N ILE A 3 14.05 4.84 -13.89
CA ILE A 3 12.61 5.07 -13.73
C ILE A 3 12.36 5.34 -12.25
N TYR A 4 11.63 6.41 -11.95
CA TYR A 4 11.20 6.73 -10.60
C TYR A 4 9.76 6.27 -10.43
N ILE A 5 9.50 5.54 -9.34
CA ILE A 5 8.18 5.00 -9.02
C ILE A 5 7.76 5.63 -7.70
N SER A 6 6.64 6.34 -7.71
CA SER A 6 5.98 6.86 -6.52
C SER A 6 4.74 6.00 -6.26
N ALA A 7 4.61 5.51 -5.04
CA ALA A 7 3.50 4.67 -4.62
C ALA A 7 3.06 5.08 -3.22
N ASP A 8 1.75 5.11 -3.00
CA ASP A 8 1.11 5.45 -1.73
C ASP A 8 0.04 4.40 -1.39
N MET A 9 -0.12 4.07 -0.12
CA MET A 9 -1.07 3.05 0.33
C MET A 9 -2.52 3.46 0.14
N GLU A 10 -2.82 4.76 0.15
CA GLU A 10 -4.18 5.27 -0.02
C GLU A 10 -4.76 4.95 -1.42
N GLY A 11 -3.90 4.73 -2.41
CA GLY A 11 -4.30 4.40 -3.79
C GLY A 11 -4.47 2.91 -4.08
N ILE A 12 -4.13 2.03 -3.14
CA ILE A 12 -4.17 0.56 -3.35
C ILE A 12 -5.61 0.07 -3.36
N ALA A 13 -5.92 -0.82 -4.30
CA ALA A 13 -7.22 -1.48 -4.35
C ALA A 13 -7.51 -2.25 -3.03
N GLY A 14 -8.50 -1.78 -2.27
CA GLY A 14 -8.91 -2.38 -0.99
C GLY A 14 -8.54 -1.56 0.25
N VAL A 15 -7.82 -0.45 0.11
CA VAL A 15 -7.62 0.53 1.18
C VAL A 15 -8.81 1.49 1.21
N VAL A 16 -9.77 1.22 2.12
CA VAL A 16 -11.02 2.00 2.25
C VAL A 16 -11.16 2.71 3.60
N ALA A 17 -10.35 2.33 4.59
CA ALA A 17 -10.40 2.86 5.94
C ALA A 17 -9.03 3.42 6.36
N LYS A 18 -9.02 4.49 7.16
CA LYS A 18 -7.76 5.11 7.66
C LYS A 18 -6.92 4.15 8.50
N ASP A 19 -7.53 3.17 9.14
CA ASP A 19 -6.82 2.14 9.90
C ASP A 19 -6.02 1.18 9.02
N HIS A 20 -6.26 1.15 7.71
CA HIS A 20 -5.49 0.32 6.76
C HIS A 20 -4.12 0.94 6.43
N VAL A 21 -3.99 2.26 6.56
CA VAL A 21 -2.74 3.01 6.31
C VAL A 21 -2.00 3.37 7.60
N SER A 22 -2.66 3.23 8.75
CA SER A 22 -2.04 3.44 10.06
C SER A 22 -1.12 2.28 10.40
N SER A 23 0.14 2.55 10.74
CA SER A 23 1.12 1.52 11.12
C SER A 23 0.75 0.70 12.37
N THR A 24 -0.21 1.18 13.17
CA THR A 24 -0.75 0.47 14.34
C THR A 24 -2.10 -0.19 14.07
N GLY A 25 -2.66 0.00 12.88
CA GLY A 25 -3.92 -0.59 12.48
C GLY A 25 -3.79 -2.08 12.21
N ARG A 26 -4.83 -2.84 12.58
CA ARG A 26 -4.85 -4.31 12.47
C ARG A 26 -4.58 -4.80 11.04
N ASP A 27 -4.99 -4.04 10.04
CA ASP A 27 -4.95 -4.44 8.63
C ASP A 27 -3.75 -3.88 7.83
N TYR A 28 -2.92 -3.03 8.46
CA TYR A 28 -1.76 -2.40 7.82
C TYR A 28 -0.75 -3.40 7.26
N GLU A 29 -0.44 -4.45 8.03
CA GLU A 29 0.48 -5.51 7.60
C GLU A 29 0.01 -6.23 6.32
N LYS A 30 -1.31 -6.35 6.15
CA LYS A 30 -1.90 -6.95 4.95
C LYS A 30 -1.83 -5.99 3.77
N MET A 31 -2.14 -4.72 4.00
CA MET A 31 -2.18 -3.69 2.95
C MET A 31 -0.80 -3.34 2.41
N ARG A 32 0.23 -3.32 3.27
CA ARG A 32 1.62 -3.14 2.84
C ARG A 32 2.11 -4.27 1.92
N LYS A 33 1.65 -5.51 2.13
CA LYS A 33 1.96 -6.64 1.23
C LYS A 33 1.28 -6.46 -0.13
N TYR A 34 0.02 -6.03 -0.14
CA TYR A 34 -0.67 -5.70 -1.39
C TYR A 34 0.00 -4.56 -2.15
N MET A 35 0.46 -3.50 -1.46
CA MET A 35 1.25 -2.42 -2.05
C MET A 35 2.47 -2.95 -2.80
N THR A 36 3.19 -3.87 -2.16
CA THR A 36 4.44 -4.41 -2.71
C THR A 36 4.14 -5.24 -3.96
N CYS A 37 3.05 -6.01 -3.94
CA CYS A 37 2.60 -6.77 -5.10
C CYS A 37 2.16 -5.85 -6.25
N GLU A 38 1.40 -4.78 -6.01
CA GLU A 38 0.99 -3.85 -7.07
C GLU A 38 2.16 -3.10 -7.69
N VAL A 39 3.12 -2.63 -6.87
CA VAL A 39 4.28 -1.87 -7.36
C VAL A 39 5.28 -2.76 -8.12
N SER A 40 5.29 -4.06 -7.82
CA SER A 40 6.20 -5.02 -8.47
C SER A 40 5.58 -5.75 -9.67
N ALA A 41 4.30 -5.55 -9.94
CA ALA A 41 3.58 -6.10 -11.09
C ALA A 41 3.95 -5.36 -12.39
#